data_AF-A0A0M0KBH8-F1
#
_entry.id   AF-A0A0M0KBH8-F1
#
_cell.length_a   1.000
_cell.length_b   1.000
_cell.length_c   1.000
_cell.angle_alpha   90.00
_cell.angle_beta   90.00
_cell.angle_gamma   90.00
#
_symmetry.space_group_name_H-M   'P 1'
#
loop_
_entity.id
_entity.type
_entity.pdbx_description
1 polymer ?
#
loop_
_entity_poly.entity_id
_entity_poly.type
_entity_poly.pdbx_seq_one_letter_code
_entity_poly.pdbx_strand_id
1 'polypeptide(L)'
;MAAEIDASVDVLWRISSHDDVLRVVDAGLGEAAGFVLDGSWALELGFMRPTFPADAVVVATFEAMQAENGEIRSGRALASEVDVNIRSLLLSGACVGDDEDLQYSRFAIAQLRSKMSSEFRIDGLTGAANGHFGTGGGSARYAAEKTAWKRQR
;
A
#
# COMPACT_ATOMS: atom_id res chain seq x y z
N MET A 1 35.25 -2.77 12.73
CA MET A 1 35.78 -1.68 11.89
C MET A 1 34.57 -1.13 11.15
N ALA A 2 33.96 -0.07 11.67
CA ALA A 2 32.80 0.55 11.03
C ALA A 2 33.28 1.19 9.74
N ALA A 3 32.62 0.91 8.62
CA ALA A 3 32.88 1.62 7.37
C ALA A 3 32.61 3.11 7.62
N GLU A 4 33.58 3.95 7.28
CA GLU A 4 33.40 5.39 7.28
C GLU A 4 32.34 5.71 6.22
N ILE A 5 31.13 6.04 6.67
CA ILE A 5 30.03 6.41 5.78
C ILE A 5 30.35 7.82 5.28
N ASP A 6 30.48 7.97 3.97
CA ASP A 6 30.62 9.26 3.32
C ASP A 6 29.44 10.17 3.74
N ALA A 7 29.76 11.32 4.33
CA ALA A 7 28.78 12.28 4.85
C ALA A 7 27.88 12.89 3.75
N SER A 8 28.13 12.58 2.46
CA SER A 8 27.28 12.99 1.34
C SER A 8 26.12 12.03 1.03
N VAL A 9 26.00 10.90 1.75
CA VAL A 9 24.97 9.89 1.49
C VAL A 9 24.00 9.78 2.66
N ASP A 10 22.70 9.88 2.36
CA ASP A 10 21.65 9.59 3.32
C ASP A 10 21.54 8.08 3.57
N VAL A 11 21.46 7.69 4.84
CA VAL A 11 21.37 6.28 5.24
C VAL A 11 19.95 5.91 5.62
N LEU A 12 19.47 4.82 5.01
CA LEU A 12 18.24 4.16 5.39
C LEU A 12 18.55 2.89 6.19
N TRP A 13 18.20 2.88 7.47
CA TRP A 13 18.41 1.73 8.35
C TRP A 13 17.29 0.72 8.19
N ARG A 14 17.62 -0.51 7.82
CA ARG A 14 16.66 -1.61 7.82
C ARG A 14 16.43 -2.09 9.25
N ILE A 15 15.19 -2.06 9.70
CA ILE A 15 14.78 -2.40 11.06
C ILE A 15 13.86 -3.62 11.00
N SER A 16 14.10 -4.57 11.88
CA SER A 16 13.30 -5.81 11.99
C SER A 16 12.60 -5.95 13.34
N SER A 17 12.91 -5.06 14.29
CA SER A 17 12.43 -5.13 15.66
C SER A 17 12.46 -3.76 16.34
N HIS A 18 11.75 -3.62 17.47
CA HIS A 18 11.81 -2.41 18.29
C HIS A 18 13.23 -2.13 18.80
N ASP A 19 13.96 -3.17 19.18
CA ASP A 19 15.34 -3.05 19.68
C ASP A 19 16.29 -2.48 18.62
N ASP A 20 16.05 -2.76 17.33
CA ASP A 20 16.87 -2.18 16.25
C ASP A 20 16.69 -0.67 16.17
N VAL A 21 15.46 -0.16 16.41
CA VAL A 21 15.20 1.28 16.47
C VAL A 21 16.00 1.91 17.60
N LEU A 22 15.92 1.32 18.80
CA LEU A 22 16.64 1.83 19.98
C LEU A 22 18.16 1.83 19.74
N ARG A 23 18.73 0.78 19.16
CA ARG A 23 20.17 0.73 18.86
C ARG A 23 20.62 1.83 17.92
N VAL A 24 19.83 2.16 16.89
CA VAL A 24 20.17 3.24 15.94
C VAL A 24 20.06 4.61 16.61
N VAL A 25 19.03 4.83 17.42
CA VAL A 25 18.81 6.08 18.15
C VAL A 25 19.89 6.28 19.22
N ASP A 26 20.16 5.28 20.05
CA ASP A 26 21.16 5.32 21.13
C ASP A 26 22.59 5.48 20.61
N ALA A 27 22.86 5.01 19.38
CA ALA A 27 24.14 5.23 18.71
C ALA A 27 24.32 6.67 18.21
N GLY A 28 23.33 7.56 18.37
CA GLY A 28 23.36 8.93 17.84
C GLY A 28 23.24 8.99 16.32
N LEU A 29 22.80 7.89 15.69
CA LEU A 29 22.63 7.80 14.23
C LEU A 29 21.21 8.18 13.80
N GLY A 30 20.35 8.57 14.76
CA GLY A 30 18.90 8.75 14.59
C GLY A 30 18.44 10.16 14.15
N GLU A 31 19.23 11.22 14.36
CA GLU A 31 18.79 12.63 14.21
C GLU A 31 18.56 13.12 12.76
N ALA A 32 18.70 12.24 11.77
CA ALA A 32 18.21 12.46 10.40
C ALA A 32 18.02 11.11 9.67
N ALA A 33 17.94 10.01 10.42
CA ALA A 33 17.93 8.68 9.85
C ALA A 33 16.59 8.40 9.17
N GLY A 34 16.68 7.83 7.97
CA GLY A 34 15.54 7.09 7.45
C GLY A 34 15.54 5.67 8.01
N PHE A 35 14.35 5.15 8.28
CA PHE A 35 14.11 3.79 8.74
C PHE A 35 13.29 3.06 7.69
N VAL A 36 13.68 1.83 7.39
CA VAL A 36 13.01 0.96 6.43
C VAL A 36 12.50 -0.27 7.19
N LEU A 37 11.19 -0.44 7.17
CA LEU A 37 10.46 -1.49 7.90
C LEU A 37 9.85 -2.46 6.91
N ASP A 38 9.81 -3.74 7.27
CA ASP A 38 8.92 -4.67 6.57
C ASP A 38 7.46 -4.21 6.71
N GLY A 39 6.70 -4.26 5.61
CA GLY A 39 5.34 -3.75 5.55
C GLY A 39 4.35 -4.52 6.43
N SER A 40 4.55 -5.83 6.61
CA SER A 40 3.72 -6.62 7.53
C SER A 40 3.96 -6.21 8.97
N TRP A 41 5.22 -6.04 9.35
CA TRP A 41 5.59 -5.54 10.66
C TRP A 41 5.09 -4.11 10.89
N ALA A 42 5.17 -3.24 9.87
CA ALA A 42 4.68 -1.87 9.94
C ALA A 42 3.17 -1.77 10.23
N LEU A 43 2.36 -2.70 9.72
CA LEU A 43 0.93 -2.76 10.03
C LEU A 43 0.67 -3.17 11.49
N GLU A 44 1.52 -4.04 12.05
CA GLU A 44 1.44 -4.48 13.45
C GLU A 44 1.91 -3.40 14.44
N LEU A 45 2.73 -2.45 14.01
CA LEU A 45 3.28 -1.38 14.85
C LEU A 45 2.23 -0.42 15.43
N GLY A 46 0.99 -0.42 14.91
CA GLY A 46 -0.14 0.33 15.48
C GLY A 46 -0.35 0.06 16.98
N PHE A 47 0.10 -1.10 17.48
CA PHE A 47 -0.01 -1.47 18.89
C PHE A 47 1.24 -1.16 19.74
N MET A 48 2.44 -1.11 19.15
CA MET A 48 3.69 -1.00 19.92
C MET A 48 4.24 0.42 20.05
N ARG A 49 3.79 1.37 19.21
CA ARG A 49 4.25 2.77 19.19
C ARG A 49 5.78 2.92 19.41
N PRO A 50 6.64 2.28 18.59
CA PRO A 50 8.07 2.54 18.64
C PRO A 50 8.30 4.05 18.55
N THR A 51 9.08 4.59 19.49
CA THR A 51 9.39 6.02 19.51
C THR A 51 10.46 6.27 18.47
N PHE A 52 10.04 6.43 17.21
CA PHE A 52 10.89 7.02 16.19
C PHE A 52 11.17 8.48 16.56
N PRO A 53 12.35 9.01 16.20
CA PRO A 53 12.60 10.45 16.24
C PRO A 53 11.49 11.20 15.47
N ALA A 54 11.10 12.39 15.95
CA ALA A 54 9.96 13.13 15.40
C ALA A 54 10.15 13.55 13.94
N ASP A 55 11.39 13.69 13.52
CA ASP A 55 11.88 14.07 12.19
C ASP A 55 12.34 12.87 11.35
N ALA A 56 12.26 11.66 11.89
CA ALA A 56 12.65 10.45 11.18
C ALA A 56 11.76 10.19 9.95
N VAL A 57 12.40 9.81 8.84
CA VAL A 57 11.69 9.29 7.67
C VAL A 57 11.43 7.81 7.88
N VAL A 58 10.18 7.38 7.93
CA VAL A 58 9.83 5.97 8.06
C VAL A 58 9.21 5.46 6.76
N VAL A 59 9.83 4.43 6.18
CA VAL A 59 9.45 3.80 4.92
C VAL A 59 9.02 2.37 5.20
N ALA A 60 7.82 1.99 4.76
CA ALA A 60 7.39 0.59 4.79
C ALA A 60 7.63 -0.08 3.44
N THR A 61 8.09 -1.34 3.45
CA THR A 61 8.40 -2.10 2.24
C THR A 61 7.35 -3.16 1.96
N PHE A 62 6.87 -3.22 0.71
CA PHE A 62 6.01 -4.29 0.23
C PHE A 62 6.56 -4.82 -1.09
N GLU A 63 6.32 -6.09 -1.36
CA GLU A 63 6.49 -6.61 -2.72
C GLU A 63 5.45 -5.96 -3.65
N ALA A 64 5.88 -5.58 -4.85
CA ALA A 64 5.01 -5.03 -5.87
C ALA A 64 4.12 -6.11 -6.48
N MET A 65 3.03 -5.68 -7.13
CA MET A 65 2.16 -6.54 -7.94
C MET A 65 1.56 -7.73 -7.16
N GLN A 66 1.22 -7.53 -5.89
CA GLN A 66 0.58 -8.59 -5.10
C GLN A 66 -0.83 -8.89 -5.62
N ALA A 67 -1.31 -10.09 -5.33
CA ALA A 67 -2.67 -10.50 -5.66
C ALA A 67 -3.68 -9.46 -5.15
N GLU A 68 -4.63 -9.08 -6.02
CA GLU A 68 -5.67 -8.09 -5.71
C GLU A 68 -5.13 -6.71 -5.27
N ASN A 69 -3.91 -6.34 -5.68
CA ASN A 69 -3.23 -5.11 -5.28
C ASN A 69 -3.09 -4.99 -3.74
N GLY A 70 -2.73 -6.11 -3.08
CA GLY A 70 -2.56 -6.18 -1.63
C GLY A 70 -1.60 -5.12 -1.07
N GLU A 71 -0.56 -4.77 -1.81
CA GLU A 71 0.42 -3.74 -1.47
C GLU A 71 -0.20 -2.34 -1.44
N ILE A 72 -1.14 -2.05 -2.35
CA ILE A 72 -1.85 -0.77 -2.40
C ILE A 72 -2.82 -0.65 -1.22
N ARG A 73 -3.56 -1.72 -0.92
CA ARG A 73 -4.47 -1.77 0.23
C ARG A 73 -3.70 -1.57 1.53
N SER A 74 -2.61 -2.29 1.71
CA SER A 74 -1.74 -2.21 2.90
C SER A 74 -1.11 -0.83 3.04
N GLY A 75 -0.58 -0.27 1.95
CA GLY A 75 0.00 1.06 1.93
C GLY A 75 -1.00 2.16 2.32
N ARG A 76 -2.27 2.01 1.92
CA ARG A 76 -3.35 2.90 2.34
C ARG A 76 -3.68 2.75 3.82
N ALA A 77 -3.80 1.52 4.31
CA ALA A 77 -4.06 1.23 5.71
C ALA A 77 -2.99 1.86 6.62
N LEU A 78 -1.72 1.79 6.23
CA LEU A 78 -0.63 2.46 6.97
C LEU A 78 -0.83 3.98 7.07
N ALA A 79 -1.30 4.63 6.01
CA ALA A 79 -1.50 6.08 6.01
C ALA A 79 -2.73 6.54 6.84
N SER A 80 -3.75 5.69 7.01
CA SER A 80 -5.00 6.06 7.67
C SER A 80 -5.23 5.42 9.04
N GLU A 81 -4.64 4.26 9.32
CA GLU A 81 -4.95 3.44 10.49
C GLU A 81 -3.78 3.35 11.48
N VAL A 82 -2.55 3.57 11.01
CA VAL A 82 -1.35 3.45 11.84
C VAL A 82 -0.87 4.85 12.25
N ASP A 83 -0.83 5.10 13.57
CA ASP A 83 -0.38 6.39 14.18
C ASP A 83 1.15 6.60 14.10
N VAL A 84 1.85 5.72 13.37
CA VAL A 84 3.25 5.91 13.02
C VAL A 84 3.25 6.76 11.75
N ASN A 85 4.03 7.83 11.72
CA ASN A 85 4.11 8.80 10.61
C ASN A 85 4.76 8.21 9.33
N ILE A 86 4.31 7.04 8.88
CA ILE A 86 4.77 6.35 7.68
C ILE A 86 4.10 7.02 6.49
N ARG A 87 4.85 7.90 5.83
CA ARG A 87 4.37 8.63 4.63
C ARG A 87 5.00 8.13 3.33
N SER A 88 5.84 7.11 3.43
CA SER A 88 6.64 6.61 2.32
C SER A 88 6.50 5.10 2.22
N LEU A 89 6.37 4.61 0.98
CA LEU A 89 6.29 3.20 0.65
C LEU A 89 7.39 2.87 -0.35
N LEU A 90 8.05 1.74 -0.14
CA LEU A 90 8.96 1.13 -1.08
C LEU A 90 8.29 -0.12 -1.65
N LEU A 91 8.00 -0.12 -2.95
CA LEU A 91 7.47 -1.29 -3.66
C LEU A 91 8.62 -2.04 -4.32
N SER A 92 9.08 -3.12 -3.70
CA SER A 92 10.18 -3.94 -4.20
C SER A 92 9.73 -4.77 -5.41
N GLY A 93 10.61 -4.90 -6.42
CA GLY A 93 10.28 -5.63 -7.65
C GLY A 93 9.34 -4.89 -8.60
N ALA A 94 8.99 -3.63 -8.32
CA ALA A 94 8.14 -2.81 -9.20
C ALA A 94 8.82 -2.41 -10.52
N CYS A 95 10.15 -2.39 -10.54
CA CYS A 95 10.95 -2.04 -11.71
C CYS A 95 11.95 -3.17 -11.99
N VAL A 96 11.67 -4.00 -12.98
CA VAL A 96 12.51 -5.15 -13.38
C VAL A 96 13.23 -4.92 -14.73
N GLY A 97 12.97 -3.79 -15.39
CA GLY A 97 13.60 -3.38 -16.64
C GLY A 97 12.77 -3.68 -17.89
N ASP A 98 11.45 -3.83 -17.76
CA ASP A 98 10.54 -4.06 -18.89
C ASP A 98 9.62 -2.86 -19.17
N ASP A 99 8.78 -2.99 -20.20
CA ASP A 99 7.85 -1.94 -20.63
C ASP A 99 6.66 -1.75 -19.65
N GLU A 100 6.45 -2.69 -18.72
CA GLU A 100 5.36 -2.66 -17.74
C GLU A 100 5.73 -1.85 -16.49
N ASP A 101 7.02 -1.72 -16.16
CA ASP A 101 7.56 -0.94 -15.03
C ASP A 101 6.91 0.45 -14.89
N LEU A 102 6.89 1.21 -15.99
CA LEU A 102 6.35 2.57 -16.00
C LEU A 102 4.83 2.58 -15.85
N GLN A 103 4.14 1.59 -16.42
CA GLN A 103 2.69 1.46 -16.34
C GLN A 103 2.27 1.12 -14.91
N TYR A 104 2.93 0.13 -14.30
CA TYR A 104 2.71 -0.26 -12.92
C TYR A 104 3.01 0.90 -11.96
N SER A 105 4.16 1.56 -12.11
CA SER A 105 4.54 2.69 -11.26
C SER A 105 3.49 3.81 -11.30
N ARG A 106 2.98 4.15 -12.49
CA ARG A 106 1.91 5.15 -12.66
C ARG A 106 0.60 4.69 -12.00
N PHE A 107 0.24 3.42 -12.18
CA PHE A 107 -0.93 2.82 -11.54
C PHE A 107 -0.82 2.88 -10.01
N ALA A 108 0.29 2.43 -9.44
CA ALA A 108 0.52 2.41 -7.99
C ALA A 108 0.46 3.82 -7.39
N ILE A 109 1.11 4.81 -8.01
CA ILE A 109 1.06 6.21 -7.57
C ILE A 109 -0.38 6.74 -7.62
N ALA A 110 -1.11 6.51 -8.71
CA ALA A 110 -2.49 6.96 -8.84
C ALA A 110 -3.40 6.31 -7.79
N GLN A 111 -3.21 5.01 -7.56
CA GLN A 111 -3.97 4.24 -6.59
C GLN A 111 -3.60 4.51 -5.14
N LEU A 112 -2.39 4.98 -4.81
CA LEU A 112 -2.05 5.38 -3.44
C LEU A 112 -2.53 6.81 -3.13
N ARG A 113 -2.57 7.69 -4.13
CA ARG A 113 -2.94 9.10 -3.98
C ARG A 113 -4.43 9.39 -4.14
N SER A 114 -5.20 8.51 -4.78
CA SER A 114 -6.63 8.75 -4.98
C SER A 114 -7.37 8.73 -3.64
N LYS A 115 -8.40 9.58 -3.51
CA LYS A 115 -9.29 9.55 -2.33
C LYS A 115 -10.01 8.19 -2.30
N MET A 116 -10.10 7.55 -1.13
CA MET A 116 -10.99 6.40 -0.98
C MET A 116 -12.42 6.84 -1.30
N SER A 117 -13.02 6.28 -2.35
CA SER A 117 -14.46 6.35 -2.51
C SER A 117 -15.06 5.27 -1.61
N SER A 118 -15.69 5.70 -0.52
CA SER A 118 -16.53 4.85 0.33
C SER A 118 -17.94 4.66 -0.27
N GLU A 119 -18.19 5.20 -1.47
CA GLU A 119 -19.50 5.17 -2.09
C GLU A 119 -19.75 3.85 -2.83
N PHE A 120 -20.88 3.23 -2.49
CA PHE A 120 -21.47 2.09 -3.18
C PHE A 120 -21.72 2.45 -4.66
N ARG A 121 -20.81 2.02 -5.55
CA ARG A 121 -21.01 2.16 -6.99
C ARG A 121 -22.07 1.16 -7.43
N ILE A 122 -23.29 1.65 -7.68
CA ILE A 122 -24.28 0.91 -8.49
C ILE A 122 -23.80 0.99 -9.93
N ASP A 123 -22.97 0.03 -10.34
CA ASP A 123 -22.60 -0.12 -11.74
C ASP A 123 -23.83 -0.56 -12.55
N GLY A 124 -24.45 0.39 -13.24
CA GLY A 124 -25.65 0.12 -14.03
C GLY A 124 -26.18 1.25 -14.90
N LEU A 125 -25.51 2.41 -14.96
CA LEU A 125 -25.95 3.53 -15.79
C LEU A 125 -24.74 4.31 -16.30
N THR A 126 -24.02 3.72 -17.26
CA THR A 126 -23.39 4.43 -18.39
C THR A 126 -22.68 3.39 -19.24
N GLY A 127 -23.35 2.98 -20.31
CA GLY A 127 -22.76 2.15 -21.34
C GLY A 127 -21.64 2.90 -22.05
N ALA A 128 -20.49 2.26 -22.13
CA ALA A 128 -19.63 2.24 -23.30
C ALA A 128 -18.63 1.10 -23.10
N ALA A 129 -18.96 -0.05 -23.66
CA ALA A 129 -18.01 -1.13 -23.84
C ALA A 129 -16.91 -0.66 -24.81
N ASN A 130 -15.64 -0.79 -24.41
CA ASN A 130 -14.54 -1.13 -25.30
C ASN A 130 -13.63 -2.09 -24.55
N GLY A 131 -13.58 -3.32 -25.07
CA GLY A 131 -13.10 -4.50 -24.36
C GLY A 131 -11.59 -4.73 -24.46
N HIS A 132 -11.02 -5.14 -23.32
CA HIS A 132 -9.80 -5.96 -23.26
C HIS A 132 -9.70 -6.80 -21.97
N PHE A 133 -10.54 -6.55 -20.96
CA PHE A 133 -10.66 -7.40 -19.78
C PHE A 133 -11.98 -8.15 -19.79
N GLY A 134 -11.90 -9.48 -19.68
CA GLY A 134 -12.91 -10.45 -20.09
C GLY A 134 -14.30 -10.26 -19.50
N THR A 135 -15.30 -10.17 -20.38
CA THR A 135 -16.71 -10.38 -20.08
C THR A 135 -17.11 -11.80 -20.44
N GLY A 136 -17.50 -12.59 -19.44
CA GLY A 136 -18.08 -13.92 -19.64
C GLY A 136 -18.72 -14.47 -18.37
N GLY A 137 -20.04 -14.28 -18.23
CA GLY A 137 -20.81 -14.83 -17.10
C GLY A 137 -22.17 -14.16 -16.91
N GLY A 138 -23.04 -14.28 -17.92
CA GLY A 138 -24.35 -13.65 -17.96
C GLY A 138 -25.34 -14.09 -16.86
N SER A 139 -25.99 -13.07 -16.30
CA SER A 139 -27.42 -12.98 -16.01
C SER A 139 -28.29 -14.23 -16.27
N ALA A 140 -28.57 -14.99 -15.21
CA ALA A 140 -29.75 -15.88 -15.15
C ALA A 140 -30.66 -15.60 -13.94
N ARG A 141 -30.33 -14.62 -13.07
CA ARG A 141 -31.10 -14.36 -11.84
C ARG A 141 -32.09 -13.19 -11.89
N TYR A 142 -31.96 -12.27 -12.84
CA TYR A 142 -32.84 -11.07 -12.89
C TYR A 142 -34.15 -11.24 -13.66
N ALA A 143 -34.38 -12.38 -14.32
CA ALA A 143 -35.64 -12.68 -14.99
C ALA A 143 -36.68 -13.36 -14.08
N ALA A 144 -36.28 -13.87 -12.90
CA ALA A 144 -37.18 -14.62 -12.00
C ALA A 144 -37.94 -13.72 -11.00
N GLU A 145 -37.43 -12.55 -10.65
CA GLU A 145 -38.02 -11.72 -9.60
C GLU A 145 -39.12 -10.75 -10.07
N LYS A 146 -39.27 -10.53 -11.39
CA LYS A 146 -40.35 -9.68 -11.93
C LYS A 146 -41.64 -10.44 -12.29
N THR A 147 -41.68 -11.77 -12.14
CA THR A 147 -42.87 -12.57 -12.47
C THR A 147 -43.67 -13.02 -11.24
N ALA A 148 -43.20 -12.77 -10.02
CA ALA A 148 -43.83 -13.28 -8.79
C ALA A 148 -44.97 -12.41 -8.21
N TRP A 149 -45.23 -11.20 -8.73
CA TRP A 149 -46.23 -10.27 -8.16
C TRP A 149 -47.56 -10.19 -8.93
N LYS A 150 -47.81 -11.10 -9.88
CA LYS A 150 -49.13 -11.26 -10.52
C LYS A 150 -49.50 -12.73 -10.64
N ARG A 151 -49.84 -13.36 -9.51
CA ARG A 151 -50.74 -14.51 -9.41
C ARG A 151 -50.99 -14.80 -7.93
N GLN A 152 -52.08 -14.26 -7.39
CA GLN A 152 -53.00 -14.99 -6.52
C GLN A 152 -54.24 -14.13 -6.21
N ARG A 153 -55.34 -14.59 -6.85
CA ARG A 153 -56.78 -14.43 -6.58
C ARG A 153 -57.34 -13.04 -6.30
#